data_AF-A0A2W4NZ58-F1
#
_entry.id   AF-A0A2W4NZ58-F1
#
_cell.length_a   1.000
_cell.length_b   1.000
_cell.length_c   1.000
_cell.angle_alpha   90.00
_cell.angle_beta   90.00
_cell.angle_gamma   90.00
#
_symmetry.space_group_name_H-M   'P 1'
#
loop_
_entity.id
_entity.type
_entity.pdbx_description
1 polymer ?
#
loop_
_entity_poly.entity_id
_entity_poly.type
_entity_poly.pdbx_seq_one_letter_code
_entity_poly.pdbx_strand_id
1 'polypeptide(L)' 'MLRNMDVNDRRQNIDAFFEHYSDVFNNAIQADAPDVEQNAALYSECFIGASPFGVQCGRNDRELREWLSEELKRIK' A
#
# COMPACT_ATOMS: atom_id res chain seq x y z
N MET A 1 -18.47 8.22 22.65
CA MET A 1 -19.49 7.65 21.73
C MET A 1 -18.74 6.91 20.64
N LEU A 2 -18.76 5.58 20.64
CA LEU A 2 -18.27 4.79 19.51
C LEU A 2 -19.45 4.69 18.52
N ARG A 3 -19.26 5.23 17.32
CA ARG A 3 -20.27 5.18 16.25
C ARG A 3 -20.36 3.73 15.80
N ASN A 4 -21.52 3.08 16.00
CA ASN A 4 -21.78 1.76 15.43
C ASN A 4 -21.82 1.93 13.90
N MET A 5 -20.73 1.55 13.23
CA MET A 5 -20.72 1.47 11.76
C MET A 5 -21.61 0.33 11.31
N ASP A 6 -22.50 0.60 10.36
CA ASP A 6 -23.32 -0.40 9.71
C ASP A 6 -22.44 -1.43 8.95
N VAL A 7 -22.91 -2.67 8.83
CA VAL A 7 -22.17 -3.73 8.12
C VAL A 7 -21.97 -3.38 6.64
N ASN A 8 -22.96 -2.75 6.00
CA ASN A 8 -22.84 -2.33 4.61
C ASN A 8 -21.85 -1.17 4.47
N ASP A 9 -21.86 -0.20 5.39
CA ASP A 9 -20.89 0.90 5.41
C ASP A 9 -19.46 0.36 5.53
N ARG A 10 -19.24 -0.63 6.39
CA ARG A 10 -17.92 -1.29 6.51
C ARG A 10 -17.50 -1.96 5.22
N ARG A 11 -18.42 -2.66 4.56
CA ARG A 11 -18.14 -3.36 3.31
C ARG A 11 -17.79 -2.38 2.19
N GLN A 12 -18.58 -1.33 2.02
CA GLN A 12 -18.32 -0.28 1.02
C GLN A 12 -16.97 0.41 1.25
N ASN A 13 -16.60 0.68 2.51
CA ASN A 13 -15.30 1.26 2.84
C ASN A 13 -14.14 0.30 2.53
N ILE A 14 -14.30 -1.00 2.74
CA ILE A 14 -13.30 -2.01 2.40
C ILE A 14 -13.15 -2.12 0.87
N ASP A 15 -14.26 -2.15 0.14
CA ASP A 15 -14.25 -2.24 -1.32
C ASP A 15 -13.55 -1.01 -1.93
N ALA A 16 -13.91 0.20 -1.48
CA ALA A 16 -13.26 1.44 -1.91
C ALA A 16 -11.76 1.48 -1.55
N PHE A 17 -11.36 0.94 -0.41
CA PHE A 17 -9.96 0.83 -0.03
C PHE A 17 -9.19 -0.07 -1.00
N PHE A 18 -9.72 -1.25 -1.34
CA PHE A 18 -9.02 -2.19 -2.22
C PHE A 18 -9.02 -1.74 -3.68
N GLU A 19 -10.07 -1.05 -4.14
CA GLU A 19 -10.06 -0.37 -5.45
C GLU A 19 -8.91 0.64 -5.51
N HIS A 20 -8.83 1.56 -4.55
CA HIS A 20 -7.75 2.55 -4.47
C HIS A 20 -6.36 1.91 -4.37
N TYR A 21 -6.21 0.89 -3.52
CA TYR A 21 -4.96 0.13 -3.39
C TYR A 21 -4.52 -0.46 -4.73
N SER A 22 -5.45 -1.11 -5.43
CA SER A 22 -5.16 -1.77 -6.71
C SER A 22 -4.75 -0.77 -7.78
N ASP A 23 -5.42 0.38 -7.85
CA ASP A 23 -5.10 1.44 -8.81
C ASP A 23 -3.70 2.00 -8.57
N VAL A 24 -3.39 2.37 -7.32
CA VAL A 24 -2.07 2.91 -6.97
C VAL A 24 -0.96 1.91 -7.27
N PHE A 25 -1.12 0.66 -6.83
CA PHE A 25 -0.10 -0.37 -7.01
C PHE A 25 0.11 -0.73 -8.50
N ASN A 26 -0.98 -0.91 -9.26
CA ASN A 26 -0.92 -1.24 -10.69
C ASN A 26 -0.27 -0.10 -11.50
N ASN A 27 -0.57 1.15 -11.16
CA ASN A 27 0.08 2.30 -11.79
C ASN A 27 1.58 2.32 -11.48
N ALA A 28 1.97 2.03 -10.23
CA ALA A 28 3.37 2.03 -9.80
C ALA A 28 4.23 1.01 -10.55
N ILE A 29 3.73 -0.21 -10.75
CA ILE A 29 4.47 -1.25 -11.47
C ILE A 29 4.52 -1.02 -12.98
N GLN A 30 3.69 -0.14 -13.55
CA GLN A 30 3.73 0.18 -14.99
C GLN A 30 4.51 1.46 -15.29
N ALA A 31 4.55 2.41 -14.37
CA ALA A 31 5.13 3.73 -14.59
C ALA A 31 6.67 3.70 -14.51
N ASP A 32 7.40 4.16 -15.53
CA ASP A 32 8.88 4.22 -15.56
C ASP A 32 9.50 4.79 -14.28
N ALA A 33 8.92 5.83 -13.72
CA ALA A 33 9.25 6.41 -12.42
C ALA A 33 8.01 6.40 -11.49
N PRO A 34 7.87 5.40 -10.60
CA PRO A 34 6.72 5.31 -9.71
C PRO A 34 6.72 6.35 -8.60
N ASP A 35 5.54 6.78 -8.17
CA ASP A 35 5.37 7.65 -7.00
C ASP A 35 5.50 6.82 -5.71
N VAL A 36 6.66 6.94 -5.07
CA VAL A 36 7.00 6.21 -3.84
C VAL A 36 6.13 6.67 -2.66
N GLU A 37 5.79 7.95 -2.57
CA GLU A 37 4.98 8.46 -1.45
C GLU A 37 3.53 8.02 -1.58
N GLN A 38 2.98 8.02 -2.81
CA GLN A 38 1.65 7.47 -3.06
C GLN A 38 1.56 5.98 -2.69
N ASN A 39 2.61 5.20 -2.98
CA ASN A 39 2.67 3.80 -2.55
C ASN A 39 2.83 3.65 -1.03
N ALA A 40 3.67 4.46 -0.41
CA ALA A 40 3.85 4.44 1.05
C ALA A 40 2.54 4.77 1.79
N ALA A 41 1.66 5.60 1.21
CA ALA A 41 0.36 5.94 1.79
C ALA A 41 -0.61 4.73 1.91
N LEU A 42 -0.35 3.63 1.19
CA LEU A 42 -1.12 2.39 1.31
C LEU A 42 -0.80 1.59 2.59
N TYR A 43 0.32 1.90 3.25
CA TYR A 43 0.81 1.17 4.41
C TYR A 43 0.39 1.85 5.72
N SER A 44 -0.01 1.05 6.70
CA SER A 44 -0.19 1.51 8.08
C SER A 44 1.15 1.88 8.74
N GLU A 45 1.09 2.58 9.88
CA GLU A 45 2.28 3.00 10.65
C GLU A 45 3.27 1.87 10.95
N CYS A 46 2.76 0.69 11.28
CA CYS A 46 3.51 -0.56 11.33
C CYS A 46 2.95 -1.50 10.26
N PHE A 47 3.81 -2.22 9.54
CA PHE A 47 3.37 -3.00 8.39
C PHE A 47 4.08 -4.35 8.26
N ILE A 48 3.45 -5.23 7.47
CA ILE A 48 4.05 -6.41 6.86
C ILE A 48 3.73 -6.34 5.36
N GLY A 49 4.77 -6.31 4.53
CA GLY A 49 4.71 -6.36 3.08
C GLY A 49 5.25 -7.69 2.58
N ALA A 50 4.65 -8.22 1.51
CA ALA A 50 5.09 -9.45 0.88
C ALA A 50 5.22 -9.24 -0.63
N SER A 51 6.29 -9.78 -1.19
CA SER A 51 6.59 -9.74 -2.62
C SER A 51 7.27 -11.04 -3.06
N PRO A 52 7.52 -11.24 -4.36
CA PRO A 52 8.35 -12.34 -4.84
C PRO A 52 9.77 -12.37 -4.25
N PHE A 53 10.25 -11.27 -3.66
CA PHE A 53 11.58 -11.17 -3.06
C PHE A 53 11.61 -11.46 -1.56
N GLY A 54 10.45 -11.75 -0.96
CA GLY A 54 10.33 -12.16 0.43
C GLY A 54 9.28 -11.36 1.21
N VAL A 55 9.37 -11.46 2.53
CA VAL A 55 8.52 -10.72 3.47
C VAL A 55 9.36 -9.66 4.16
N GLN A 56 8.85 -8.42 4.20
CA GLN A 56 9.44 -7.32 4.95
C GLN A 56 8.42 -6.78 5.95
N CYS A 57 8.89 -6.37 7.12
CA CYS A 57 8.07 -5.69 8.11
C CYS A 57 8.84 -4.52 8.70
N GLY A 58 8.13 -3.49 9.17
CA GLY A 58 8.76 -2.30 9.72
C GLY A 58 7.77 -1.20 10.00
N ARG A 59 8.25 0.04 9.96
CA ARG A 59 7.42 1.25 10.10
C ARG A 59 7.29 1.99 8.78
N ASN A 60 6.19 2.71 8.61
CA ASN A 60 5.99 3.59 7.47
C ASN A 60 6.83 4.87 7.63
N ASP A 61 8.14 4.73 7.45
CA ASP A 61 9.13 5.78 7.60
C ASP A 61 10.06 5.84 6.37
N ARG A 62 11.25 6.45 6.54
CA ARG A 62 12.22 6.59 5.46
C ARG A 62 12.71 5.24 4.92
N GLU A 63 12.86 4.22 5.76
CA GLU A 63 13.35 2.90 5.34
C GLU A 63 12.34 2.23 4.41
N LEU A 64 11.04 2.38 4.67
CA LEU A 64 9.99 1.91 3.75
C LEU A 64 10.11 2.56 2.37
N ARG A 65 10.40 3.87 2.30
CA ARG A 65 10.52 4.60 1.01
C ARG A 65 11.74 4.15 0.21
N GLU A 66 12.85 3.94 0.89
CA GLU A 66 14.07 3.38 0.28
C GLU A 66 13.78 1.98 -0.26
N TRP A 67 13.11 1.12 0.52
CA TRP A 67 12.71 -0.20 0.07
C TRP A 67 11.73 -0.17 -1.10
N LEU A 68 10.65 0.62 -1.04
CA LEU A 68 9.67 0.74 -2.13
C LEU A 68 10.30 1.22 -3.43
N SER A 69 11.22 2.18 -3.37
CA SER A 69 11.98 2.67 -4.53
C SER A 69 12.71 1.53 -5.24
N GLU A 70 13.39 0.65 -4.48
CA GLU A 70 14.12 -0.47 -5.07
C GLU A 70 13.19 -1.61 -5.47
N GLU A 71 12.18 -1.90 -4.66
CA GLU A 71 11.26 -3.00 -4.90
C GLU A 71 10.43 -2.79 -6.17
N LEU A 72 9.88 -1.58 -6.37
CA LEU A 72 9.09 -1.26 -7.56
C LEU A 72 9.92 -1.30 -8.86
N LYS A 73 11.24 -1.07 -8.77
CA LYS A 73 12.16 -1.27 -9.91
C LYS A 73 12.38 -2.74 -10.24
N ARG A 74 12.27 -3.62 -9.24
CA ARG A 74 12.52 -5.07 -9.37
C ARG A 74 11.29 -5.88 -9.74
N ILE A 75 10.09 -5.39 -9.41
CA ILE A 75 8.81 -6.04 -9.72
C ILE A 75 8.38 -5.85 -11.17
N LYS A 76 8.82 -4.75 -11.82
CA LYS A 76 8.73 -4.54 -13.27
C LYS A 76 9.46 -5.62 -14.05
#